data_AF-A0A6A4QQT2-F1
#
_entry.id   AF-A0A6A4QQT2-F1
#
_cell.length_a   1.000
_cell.length_b   1.000
_cell.length_c   1.000
_cell.angle_alpha   90.00
_cell.angle_beta   90.00
_cell.angle_gamma   90.00
#
_symmetry.space_group_name_H-M   'P 1'
#
loop_
_entity.id
_entity.type
_entity.pdbx_description
1 polymer ?
#
loop_
_entity_poly.entity_id
_entity_poly.type
_entity_poly.pdbx_seq_one_letter_code
_entity_poly.pdbx_strand_id
1 'polypeptide(L)'
;MASSFLLRSIIKSSSTTIISSSKRTFTLLAPQIGNHTAKWMQDTSKKSPMELINEVPPIKVEGRIVACEGDANPALGHPIEYICLDLEAPAVCKYCGLRYVQDHHH
;
A
#
# COMPACT_ATOMS: atom_id res chain seq x y z
N MET A 1 -61.14 -31.49 -8.86
CA MET A 1 -61.80 -30.97 -10.08
C MET A 1 -61.93 -29.46 -9.93
N ALA A 2 -61.71 -28.73 -11.02
CA ALA A 2 -61.55 -27.27 -11.11
C ALA A 2 -60.25 -26.76 -10.44
N SER A 3 -59.43 -25.91 -11.06
CA SER A 3 -59.70 -24.90 -12.07
C SER A 3 -58.41 -24.61 -12.86
N SER A 4 -58.50 -24.62 -14.19
CA SER A 4 -58.34 -23.43 -15.06
C SER A 4 -56.90 -23.16 -15.52
N PHE A 5 -56.58 -23.54 -16.75
CA PHE A 5 -56.76 -22.74 -17.99
C PHE A 5 -55.72 -21.59 -18.05
N LEU A 6 -54.66 -21.73 -18.87
CA LEU A 6 -54.52 -21.14 -20.23
C LEU A 6 -54.24 -19.61 -20.15
N LEU A 7 -53.28 -18.95 -20.80
CA LEU A 7 -52.46 -19.15 -22.01
C LEU A 7 -51.44 -17.99 -22.14
N ARG A 8 -50.36 -18.23 -22.91
CA ARG A 8 -49.71 -17.34 -23.92
C ARG A 8 -49.02 -16.01 -23.51
N SER A 9 -47.73 -15.91 -23.88
CA SER A 9 -47.20 -15.09 -25.01
C SER A 9 -45.67 -15.23 -25.05
N ILE A 10 -45.02 -15.81 -26.06
CA ILE A 10 -44.71 -15.34 -27.43
C ILE A 10 -43.77 -14.11 -27.50
N ILE A 11 -42.47 -14.44 -27.70
CA ILE A 11 -41.41 -13.88 -28.58
C ILE A 11 -40.98 -12.39 -28.48
N LYS A 12 -39.64 -12.24 -28.33
CA LYS A 12 -38.71 -11.23 -28.88
C LYS A 12 -38.64 -9.84 -28.24
N SER A 13 -37.47 -9.54 -27.66
CA SER A 13 -36.74 -8.34 -28.08
C SER A 13 -35.25 -8.48 -27.78
N SER A 14 -34.45 -8.35 -28.84
CA SER A 14 -33.02 -8.13 -28.77
C SER A 14 -32.80 -6.78 -28.12
N SER A 15 -32.18 -6.75 -26.94
CA SER A 15 -31.62 -5.52 -26.39
C SER A 15 -30.17 -5.78 -26.08
N THR A 16 -29.35 -5.40 -27.06
CA THR A 16 -27.92 -5.25 -27.03
C THR A 16 -27.54 -4.38 -25.83
N THR A 17 -27.32 -4.98 -24.67
CA THR A 17 -26.54 -4.33 -23.62
C THR A 17 -25.08 -4.56 -23.98
N ILE A 18 -24.53 -3.56 -24.65
CA ILE A 18 -23.11 -3.25 -24.73
C ILE A 18 -22.53 -3.20 -23.31
N ILE A 19 -22.27 -4.36 -22.73
CA ILE A 19 -21.36 -4.50 -21.62
C ILE A 19 -19.99 -4.30 -22.24
N SER A 20 -19.41 -3.12 -21.99
CA SER A 20 -18.04 -2.79 -22.30
C SER A 20 -17.13 -3.79 -21.56
N SER A 21 -16.94 -4.94 -22.19
CA SER A 21 -15.89 -5.90 -21.91
C SER A 21 -14.60 -5.23 -22.36
N SER A 22 -14.14 -4.25 -21.57
CA SER A 22 -12.75 -3.86 -21.59
C SER A 22 -11.97 -5.05 -21.06
N LYS A 23 -11.69 -5.99 -21.97
CA LYS A 23 -10.55 -6.89 -21.88
C LYS A 23 -9.35 -5.94 -21.83
N ARG A 24 -9.01 -5.48 -20.62
CA ARG A 24 -7.67 -5.02 -20.35
C ARG A 24 -6.84 -6.27 -20.44
N THR A 25 -6.46 -6.59 -21.68
CA THR A 25 -5.26 -7.35 -21.97
C THR A 25 -4.20 -6.74 -21.08
N PHE A 26 -3.90 -7.39 -19.96
CA PHE A 26 -2.71 -7.12 -19.20
C PHE A 26 -1.56 -7.53 -20.12
N THR A 27 -1.23 -6.66 -21.07
CA THR A 27 0.09 -6.65 -21.65
C THR A 27 1.04 -6.67 -20.47
N LEU A 28 1.98 -7.60 -20.52
CA LEU A 28 3.14 -7.72 -19.64
C LEU A 28 3.99 -6.45 -19.78
N LEU A 29 3.44 -5.31 -19.36
CA LEU A 29 4.21 -4.18 -18.94
C LEU A 29 4.89 -4.65 -17.67
N ALA A 30 6.07 -5.26 -17.84
CA ALA A 30 7.10 -5.25 -16.83
C ALA A 30 7.04 -3.88 -16.15
N PRO A 31 7.04 -3.80 -14.81
CA PRO A 31 6.71 -2.58 -14.11
C PRO A 31 7.61 -1.47 -14.66
N GLN A 32 7.00 -0.55 -15.42
CA GLN A 32 7.62 0.70 -15.86
C GLN A 32 7.82 1.66 -14.66
N ILE A 33 7.75 1.12 -13.44
CA ILE A 33 8.50 1.60 -12.28
C ILE A 33 9.90 1.00 -12.43
N GLY A 34 10.78 1.63 -13.20
CA GLY A 34 12.21 1.42 -12.99
C GLY A 34 12.51 1.61 -11.50
N ASN A 35 13.35 0.75 -10.92
CA ASN A 35 13.78 0.80 -9.52
C ASN A 35 13.99 2.28 -9.13
N HIS A 36 13.13 2.84 -8.26
CA HIS A 36 12.93 4.30 -8.10
C HIS A 36 14.25 5.07 -8.02
N THR A 37 15.22 4.53 -7.29
CA THR A 37 16.55 5.10 -7.08
C THR A 37 17.39 5.17 -8.37
N ALA A 38 17.30 4.15 -9.23
CA ALA A 38 18.04 4.08 -10.49
C ALA A 38 17.66 5.18 -11.49
N LYS A 39 16.51 5.84 -11.30
CA LYS A 39 16.09 6.98 -12.13
C LYS A 39 16.95 8.23 -11.90
N TRP A 40 17.45 8.46 -10.67
CA TRP A 40 18.10 9.72 -10.29
C TRP A 40 19.52 9.53 -9.73
N MET A 41 19.84 8.36 -9.18
CA MET A 41 21.17 8.08 -8.63
C MET A 41 22.08 7.52 -9.73
N GLN A 42 23.00 8.34 -10.21
CA GLN A 42 23.97 7.95 -11.25
C GLN A 42 25.19 7.22 -10.69
N ASP A 43 25.62 7.60 -9.47
CA ASP A 43 26.72 6.95 -8.76
C ASP A 43 26.19 5.69 -8.06
N THR A 44 26.55 4.52 -8.58
CA THR A 44 26.18 3.20 -8.02
C THR A 44 27.26 2.59 -7.14
N SER A 45 28.36 3.31 -6.89
CA SER A 45 29.43 2.83 -6.00
C SER A 45 29.03 2.90 -4.52
N LYS A 46 28.07 3.77 -4.19
CA LYS A 46 27.51 3.93 -2.84
C LYS A 46 26.15 3.25 -2.75
N LYS A 47 25.80 2.81 -1.55
CA LYS A 47 24.46 2.30 -1.24
C LYS A 47 23.43 3.41 -1.46
N SER A 48 22.31 3.04 -2.05
CA SER A 48 21.15 3.92 -2.18
C SER A 48 20.54 4.27 -0.81
N PRO A 49 19.83 5.39 -0.68
CA PRO A 49 19.12 5.70 0.55
C PRO A 49 18.11 4.62 0.97
N MET A 50 17.50 3.94 -0.01
CA MET A 50 16.59 2.81 0.24
C MET A 50 17.32 1.63 0.89
N GLU A 51 18.54 1.31 0.45
CA GLU A 51 19.36 0.26 1.05
C GLU A 51 19.81 0.67 2.47
N LEU A 52 20.28 1.91 2.64
CA LEU A 52 20.74 2.40 3.94
C LEU A 52 19.64 2.36 5.02
N ILE A 53 18.42 2.78 4.70
CA ILE A 53 17.31 2.72 5.67
C ILE A 53 16.82 1.29 5.92
N ASN A 54 16.98 0.38 4.96
CA ASN A 54 16.66 -1.03 5.15
C ASN A 54 17.63 -1.73 6.11
N GLU A 55 18.88 -1.27 6.18
CA GLU A 55 19.89 -1.79 7.13
C GLU A 55 19.61 -1.38 8.58
N VAL A 56 18.90 -0.28 8.82
CA VAL A 56 18.53 0.17 10.17
C VAL A 56 17.48 -0.76 10.78
N PRO A 57 17.72 -1.43 11.92
CA PRO A 57 16.72 -2.33 12.51
C PRO A 57 15.49 -1.56 13.02
N PRO A 58 14.30 -2.19 13.07
CA PRO A 58 13.14 -1.59 13.73
C PRO A 58 13.40 -1.28 15.21
N ILE A 59 12.95 -0.10 15.64
CA ILE A 59 13.06 0.40 17.00
C ILE A 59 11.90 -0.18 17.82
N LYS A 60 12.21 -0.87 18.90
CA LYS A 60 11.21 -1.36 19.86
C LYS A 60 10.82 -0.25 20.83
N VAL A 61 9.53 -0.07 21.04
CA VAL A 61 8.99 0.89 22.01
C VAL A 61 7.88 0.22 22.83
N GLU A 62 7.72 0.60 24.08
CA GLU A 62 6.70 0.01 24.97
C GLU A 62 5.29 0.56 24.66
N GLY A 63 5.21 1.81 24.21
CA GLY A 63 3.95 2.50 23.94
C GLY A 63 3.26 2.05 22.65
N ARG A 64 1.93 2.17 22.62
CA ARG A 64 1.10 1.92 21.42
C ARG A 64 1.25 3.01 20.34
N ILE A 65 1.73 4.20 20.72
CA ILE A 65 1.95 5.33 19.82
C ILE A 65 3.36 5.85 20.04
N VAL A 66 4.09 6.08 18.95
CA VAL A 66 5.40 6.73 18.96
C VAL A 66 5.32 8.10 18.29
N ALA A 67 6.08 9.08 18.81
CA ALA A 67 6.29 10.37 18.20
C ALA A 67 7.68 10.38 17.53
N CYS A 68 7.71 10.35 16.20
CA CYS A 68 8.97 10.44 15.45
C CYS A 68 9.25 11.90 15.11
N GLU A 69 10.36 12.43 15.63
CA GLU A 69 10.81 13.81 15.39
C GLU A 69 11.91 13.86 14.31
N GLY A 70 12.51 12.72 13.97
CA GLY A 70 13.51 12.58 12.91
C GLY A 70 14.96 12.80 13.34
N ASP A 71 15.20 13.56 14.40
CA ASP A 71 16.51 13.79 15.01
C ASP A 71 16.36 14.03 16.52
N ALA A 72 17.45 13.97 17.29
CA ALA A 72 17.44 14.31 18.72
C ALA A 72 17.12 15.79 18.96
N ASN A 73 17.40 16.66 17.99
CA ASN A 73 16.91 18.03 17.98
C ASN A 73 15.67 18.14 17.07
N PRO A 74 14.47 18.37 17.61
CA PRO A 74 13.23 18.47 16.83
C PRO A 74 13.29 19.52 15.72
N ALA A 75 14.13 20.56 15.86
CA ALA A 75 14.26 21.62 14.86
C ALA A 75 15.07 21.19 13.61
N LEU A 76 15.84 20.10 13.69
CA LEU A 76 16.63 19.58 12.56
C LEU A 76 15.99 18.36 11.89
N GLY A 77 14.90 17.85 12.48
CA GLY A 77 14.19 16.70 11.98
C GLY A 77 13.06 17.06 11.02
N HIS A 78 12.01 16.25 11.04
CA HIS A 78 10.80 16.44 10.23
C HIS A 78 9.61 16.83 11.14
N PRO A 79 8.48 17.30 10.59
CA PRO A 79 7.28 17.51 11.38
C PRO A 79 6.93 16.25 12.18
N ILE A 80 6.59 16.43 13.46
CA ILE A 80 6.33 15.31 14.37
C ILE A 80 5.26 14.39 13.76
N GLU A 81 5.60 13.12 13.60
CA GLU A 81 4.67 12.09 13.13
C GLU A 81 4.31 11.17 14.30
N TYR A 82 3.02 11.16 14.66
CA TYR A 82 2.48 10.19 15.61
C TYR A 82 2.06 8.93 14.87
N ILE A 83 2.67 7.80 15.21
CA ILE A 83 2.53 6.53 14.50
C ILE A 83 1.92 5.49 15.44
N CYS A 84 0.84 4.84 15.01
CA CYS A 84 0.18 3.75 15.73
C CYS A 84 0.92 2.42 15.49
N LEU A 85 1.13 1.66 16.56
CA LEU A 85 1.88 0.39 16.58
C LEU A 85 1.01 -0.81 16.96
N ASP A 86 -0.32 -0.68 16.84
CA ASP A 86 -1.26 -1.76 17.16
C ASP A 86 -1.16 -2.97 16.20
N LEU A 87 -0.44 -2.82 15.08
CA LEU A 87 -0.19 -3.90 14.12
C LEU A 87 1.14 -4.60 14.44
N GLU A 88 1.17 -5.92 14.27
CA GLU A 88 2.38 -6.74 14.46
C GLU A 88 3.52 -6.36 13.49
N ALA A 89 3.16 -5.88 12.29
CA ALA A 89 4.15 -5.45 11.30
C ALA A 89 4.79 -4.12 11.70
N PRO A 90 6.12 -3.93 11.50
CA PRO A 90 6.78 -2.67 11.79
C PRO A 90 6.13 -1.49 11.06
N ALA A 91 5.73 -0.48 11.81
CA ALA A 91 5.19 0.76 11.25
C ALA A 91 6.33 1.69 10.82
N VAL A 92 6.19 2.30 9.65
CA VAL A 92 7.24 3.13 9.04
C VAL A 92 6.89 4.62 9.20
N CYS A 93 7.84 5.42 9.69
CA CYS A 93 7.75 6.87 9.61
C CYS A 93 7.85 7.31 8.14
N LYS A 94 6.89 8.10 7.67
CA LYS A 94 6.79 8.51 6.26
C LYS A 94 7.88 9.48 5.83
N TYR A 95 8.50 10.17 6.79
CA TYR A 95 9.52 11.17 6.53
C TYR A 95 10.93 10.58 6.52
N CYS A 96 11.36 9.95 7.62
CA CYS A 96 12.72 9.43 7.74
C CYS A 96 12.86 7.94 7.40
N GLY A 97 11.75 7.20 7.28
CA GLY A 97 11.76 5.78 6.97
C GLY A 97 12.14 4.87 8.15
N LEU A 98 12.35 5.43 9.35
CA LEU A 98 12.55 4.64 10.57
C LEU A 98 11.34 3.73 10.83
N ARG A 99 11.62 2.53 11.32
CA ARG A 99 10.62 1.51 11.59
C ARG A 99 10.45 1.35 13.08
N TYR A 100 9.21 1.21 13.53
CA TYR A 100 8.86 1.06 14.93
C TYR A 100 8.00 -0.19 15.13
N VAL A 101 8.23 -0.90 16.22
CA VAL A 101 7.42 -2.04 16.66
C VAL A 101 7.10 -1.88 18.14
N GLN A 102 5.91 -2.31 18.54
CA GLN A 102 5.59 -2.36 19.96
C GLN A 102 6.27 -3.57 20.61
N ASP A 103 6.91 -3.37 21.76
CA ASP A 103 7.42 -4.49 22.57
C ASP A 103 6.27 -5.09 23.38
N HIS A 104 5.73 -6.21 22.90
CA HIS A 104 4.66 -6.94 23.57
C HIS A 104 5.24 -7.78 24.70
N HIS A 105 5.40 -7.19 25.89
CA HIS A 105 5.67 -7.96 27.11
C HIS A 105 4.40 -8.72 27.51
N HIS A 106 4.45 -10.05 27.36
CA HIS A 106 3.47 -10.98 27.92
C HIS A 106 3.75 -11.27 29.40
#